data_AF-A0A0D6L6T9-F1
#
_entry.id   AF-A0A0D6L6T9-F1
#
_cell.length_a   1.000
_cell.length_b   1.000
_cell.length_c   1.000
_cell.angle_alpha   90.00
_cell.angle_beta   90.00
_cell.angle_gamma   90.00
#
_symmetry.space_group_name_H-M   'P 1'
#
loop_
_entity.id
_entity.type
_entity.pdbx_description
1 polymer ?
#
loop_
_entity_poly.entity_id
_entity_poly.type
_entity_poly.pdbx_seq_one_letter_code
_entity_poly.pdbx_strand_id
1 'polypeptide(L)'
;MKRRRIHVLCLQETRWEGSKAREIGDGIKLFYHGLGAKRNRDGFWTVVSVYAPQCGCTEADKEAFYDELDDVIRSAPEGDYMTVAGDFNGHVGQDRQGFERVHGGIGFGRRNQEGEGISELAEAHDLAIASTFFMK
;
A
#
# COMPACT_ATOMS: atom_id res chain seq x y z
N MET A 1 -5.31 28.54 2.59
CA MET A 1 -4.87 27.23 2.03
C MET A 1 -5.95 26.18 2.30
N LYS A 2 -6.46 25.49 1.28
CA LYS A 2 -7.38 24.35 1.50
C LYS A 2 -6.59 23.19 2.12
N ARG A 3 -6.91 22.82 3.36
CA ARG A 3 -6.35 21.65 4.07
C ARG A 3 -6.72 20.38 3.28
N ARG A 4 -5.74 19.53 2.99
CA ARG A 4 -5.94 18.26 2.26
C ARG A 4 -6.71 17.29 3.16
N ARG A 5 -7.75 16.64 2.60
CA ARG A 5 -8.47 15.51 3.21
C ARG A 5 -7.59 14.26 3.08
N ILE A 6 -6.72 14.00 4.06
CA ILE A 6 -5.88 12.79 4.10
C ILE A 6 -6.57 11.80 5.05
N HIS A 7 -6.88 10.59 4.55
CA HIS A 7 -7.65 9.57 5.27
C HIS A 7 -6.82 8.34 5.70
N VAL A 8 -5.51 8.32 5.46
CA VAL A 8 -4.66 7.17 5.84
C VAL A 8 -3.32 7.67 6.37
N LEU A 9 -2.97 7.20 7.56
CA LEU A 9 -1.65 7.36 8.17
C LEU A 9 -1.21 5.97 8.63
N CYS A 10 -0.26 5.36 7.93
CA CYS A 10 0.35 4.09 8.35
C CYS A 10 1.48 4.42 9.34
N LEU A 11 1.25 4.19 10.63
CA LEU A 11 2.28 4.29 11.67
C LEU A 11 2.72 2.88 12.08
N GLN A 12 4.04 2.69 12.16
CA GLN A 12 4.68 1.50 12.69
C GLN A 12 4.85 1.61 14.21
N GLU A 13 4.84 0.46 14.89
CA GLU A 13 4.99 0.27 16.35
C GLU A 13 3.90 0.86 17.24
N THR A 14 2.69 0.27 17.21
CA THR A 14 1.78 0.43 18.35
C THR A 14 1.20 -0.90 18.81
N ARG A 15 1.41 -1.25 20.08
CA ARG A 15 0.74 -2.35 20.77
C ARG A 15 -0.50 -1.80 21.46
N TRP A 16 -1.68 -2.03 20.88
CA TRP A 16 -2.96 -1.72 21.52
C TRP A 16 -3.91 -2.92 21.44
N GLU A 17 -4.65 -3.21 22.50
CA GLU A 17 -5.73 -4.20 22.50
C GLU A 17 -7.10 -3.50 22.57
N GLY A 18 -8.08 -4.00 21.80
CA GLY A 18 -9.47 -3.53 21.82
C GLY A 18 -9.88 -2.58 20.68
N SER A 19 -11.14 -2.14 20.70
CA SER A 19 -11.70 -1.23 19.69
C SER A 19 -11.97 0.15 20.28
N LYS A 20 -11.39 1.20 19.70
CA LYS A 20 -11.57 2.57 20.19
C LYS A 20 -11.64 3.57 19.05
N ALA A 21 -12.50 4.57 19.23
CA ALA A 21 -12.54 5.74 18.38
C ALA A 21 -12.25 6.98 19.22
N ARG A 22 -11.37 7.87 18.74
CA ARG A 22 -11.09 9.16 19.39
C ARG A 22 -11.27 10.28 18.39
N GLU A 23 -12.06 11.27 18.77
CA GLU A 23 -12.18 12.53 18.06
C GLU A 23 -11.07 13.46 18.51
N ILE A 24 -10.34 14.02 17.55
CA ILE A 24 -9.20 14.91 17.80
C ILE A 24 -9.49 16.36 17.36
N GLY A 25 -10.74 16.66 17.01
CA GLY A 25 -11.19 17.96 16.51
C GLY A 25 -11.35 18.00 14.99
N ASP A 26 -11.97 19.08 14.48
CA ASP A 26 -12.18 19.35 13.05
C ASP A 26 -12.87 18.22 12.26
N GLY A 27 -13.75 17.45 12.93
CA GLY A 27 -14.47 16.33 12.31
C GLY A 27 -13.59 15.10 12.01
N ILE A 28 -12.37 15.05 12.56
CA ILE A 28 -11.44 13.93 12.36
C ILE A 28 -11.59 12.92 13.50
N LYS A 29 -11.85 11.67 13.12
CA LYS A 29 -12.02 10.55 14.05
C LYS A 29 -11.03 9.45 13.70
N LEU A 30 -10.13 9.16 14.63
CA LEU A 30 -9.22 8.03 14.53
C LEU A 30 -9.95 6.78 14.99
N PHE A 31 -9.87 5.71 14.19
CA PHE A 31 -10.40 4.40 14.53
C PHE A 31 -9.24 3.42 14.65
N TYR A 32 -9.24 2.64 15.72
CA TYR A 32 -8.47 1.41 15.82
C TYR A 32 -9.43 0.29 16.20
N HIS A 33 -9.30 -0.85 15.51
CA HIS A 33 -10.24 -1.94 15.60
C HIS A 33 -9.54 -3.30 15.48
N GLY A 34 -9.50 -4.05 16.57
CA GLY A 34 -9.26 -5.49 16.59
C GLY A 34 -10.60 -6.24 16.54
N LEU A 35 -10.72 -7.14 15.54
CA LEU A 35 -11.80 -8.09 15.24
C LEU A 35 -13.26 -7.68 15.55
N GLY A 36 -14.02 -7.38 14.49
CA GLY A 36 -15.49 -7.27 14.46
C GLY A 36 -16.08 -5.94 13.97
N ALA A 37 -15.95 -5.59 12.67
CA ALA A 37 -16.45 -4.32 12.13
C ALA A 37 -17.81 -4.45 11.43
N LYS A 38 -18.74 -3.52 11.73
CA LYS A 38 -20.06 -3.38 11.10
C LYS A 38 -19.99 -2.64 9.75
N ARG A 39 -20.83 -3.08 8.81
CA ARG A 39 -20.96 -2.65 7.39
C ARG A 39 -21.20 -1.16 7.14
N ASN A 40 -20.47 -0.61 6.16
CA ASN A 40 -20.98 0.40 5.23
C ASN A 40 -21.47 -0.30 3.94
N ARG A 41 -22.32 0.35 3.14
CA ARG A 41 -23.04 -0.27 2.02
C ARG A 41 -22.18 -0.62 0.78
N ASP A 42 -20.88 -0.28 0.78
CA ASP A 42 -20.03 -0.30 -0.42
C ASP A 42 -18.71 -1.10 -0.27
N GLY A 43 -18.66 -2.12 0.60
CA GLY A 43 -17.43 -2.88 0.87
C GLY A 43 -16.59 -2.26 2.00
N PHE A 44 -15.62 -3.01 2.53
CA PHE A 44 -14.65 -2.51 3.49
C PHE A 44 -13.44 -1.90 2.76
N TRP A 45 -12.69 -1.05 3.46
CA TRP A 45 -11.41 -0.57 2.97
C TRP A 45 -10.30 -1.31 3.71
N THR A 46 -9.58 -2.15 3.00
CA THR A 46 -8.42 -2.89 3.50
C THR A 46 -7.16 -2.08 3.26
N VAL A 47 -6.43 -1.79 4.33
CA VAL A 47 -5.11 -1.14 4.26
C VAL A 47 -4.06 -2.14 4.71
N VAL A 48 -3.12 -2.43 3.83
CA VAL A 48 -1.94 -3.27 4.12
C VAL A 48 -0.75 -2.34 4.28
N SER A 49 -0.11 -2.39 5.46
CA SER A 49 1.14 -1.67 5.72
C SER A 49 2.31 -2.60 5.49
N VAL A 50 3.28 -2.20 4.68
CA VAL A 50 4.45 -3.03 4.35
C VAL A 50 5.77 -2.36 4.67
N TYR A 51 6.79 -3.17 4.92
CA TYR A 51 8.18 -2.76 4.94
C TYR A 51 9.00 -3.86 4.28
N ALA A 52 9.37 -3.66 3.02
CA ALA A 52 10.10 -4.65 2.25
C ALA A 52 11.54 -4.78 2.75
N PRO A 53 12.17 -5.96 2.60
CA PRO A 53 13.59 -6.14 2.87
C PRO A 53 14.46 -5.12 2.12
N GLN A 54 15.59 -4.73 2.71
CA GLN A 54 16.54 -3.82 2.05
C GLN A 54 17.24 -4.54 0.89
N CYS A 55 17.83 -3.78 -0.05
CA CYS A 55 18.54 -4.35 -1.21
C CYS A 55 19.65 -5.36 -0.83
N GLY A 56 20.22 -5.26 0.37
CA GLY A 56 21.26 -6.15 0.89
C GLY A 56 20.75 -7.44 1.57
N CYS A 57 19.44 -7.63 1.69
CA CYS A 57 18.85 -8.88 2.18
C CYS A 57 18.98 -10.01 1.14
N THR A 58 18.83 -11.26 1.59
CA THR A 58 18.94 -12.41 0.68
C THR A 58 17.75 -12.45 -0.27
N GLU A 59 17.93 -13.04 -1.46
CA GLU A 59 16.81 -13.20 -2.41
C GLU A 59 15.69 -14.07 -1.83
N ALA A 60 16.02 -15.05 -0.98
CA ALA A 60 15.03 -15.86 -0.27
C ALA A 60 14.16 -15.03 0.69
N ASP A 61 14.75 -14.05 1.40
CA ASP A 61 13.99 -13.15 2.28
C ASP A 61 13.07 -12.23 1.47
N LYS A 62 13.53 -11.78 0.29
CA LYS A 62 12.74 -10.94 -0.63
C LYS A 62 11.58 -11.75 -1.22
N GLU A 63 11.84 -12.95 -1.70
CA GLU A 63 10.83 -13.88 -2.24
C GLU A 63 9.76 -14.18 -1.18
N ALA A 64 10.17 -14.57 0.03
CA ALA A 64 9.24 -14.82 1.13
C ALA A 64 8.35 -13.62 1.47
N PHE A 65 8.90 -12.39 1.44
CA PHE A 65 8.13 -11.18 1.65
C PHE A 65 7.06 -10.97 0.56
N TYR A 66 7.42 -11.14 -0.71
CA TYR A 66 6.46 -10.95 -1.81
C TYR A 66 5.41 -12.06 -1.87
N ASP A 67 5.78 -13.30 -1.55
CA ASP A 67 4.83 -14.42 -1.42
C ASP A 67 3.81 -14.15 -0.29
N GLU A 68 4.27 -13.74 0.90
CA GLU A 68 3.36 -13.39 2.00
C GLU A 68 2.45 -12.21 1.64
N LEU A 69 2.99 -11.20 0.95
CA LEU A 69 2.21 -10.05 0.50
C LEU A 69 1.17 -10.44 -0.56
N ASP A 70 1.52 -11.33 -1.49
CA ASP A 70 0.62 -11.88 -2.51
C ASP A 70 -0.55 -12.61 -1.84
N ASP A 71 -0.27 -13.48 -0.87
CA ASP A 71 -1.28 -14.20 -0.09
C ASP A 71 -2.21 -13.24 0.67
N VAL A 72 -1.67 -12.19 1.29
CA VAL A 72 -2.47 -11.18 1.99
C VAL A 72 -3.40 -10.47 1.03
N ILE A 73 -2.92 -10.04 -0.14
CA ILE A 73 -3.74 -9.35 -1.14
C ILE A 73 -4.87 -10.28 -1.66
N ARG A 74 -4.56 -11.55 -1.96
CA ARG A 74 -5.55 -12.54 -2.42
C ARG A 74 -6.58 -12.91 -1.35
N SER A 75 -6.20 -12.84 -0.07
CA SER A 75 -7.10 -13.15 1.05
C SER A 75 -8.15 -12.06 1.29
N ALA A 76 -7.96 -10.86 0.73
CA ALA A 76 -8.90 -9.76 0.90
C ALA A 76 -10.24 -10.07 0.21
N PRO A 77 -11.38 -9.73 0.85
CA PRO A 77 -12.69 -9.98 0.26
C PRO A 77 -12.87 -9.30 -1.11
N GLU A 78 -13.32 -10.05 -2.10
CA GLU A 78 -13.70 -9.51 -3.40
C GLU A 78 -14.79 -8.44 -3.23
N GLY A 79 -14.49 -7.21 -3.67
CA GLY A 79 -15.36 -6.04 -3.53
C GLY A 79 -14.95 -5.06 -2.43
N ASP A 80 -13.94 -5.39 -1.63
CA ASP A 80 -13.29 -4.42 -0.75
C ASP A 80 -12.34 -3.52 -1.53
N TYR A 81 -12.19 -2.27 -1.09
CA TYR A 81 -11.16 -1.37 -1.58
C TYR A 81 -9.82 -1.75 -0.94
N MET A 82 -8.77 -1.89 -1.74
CA MET A 82 -7.43 -2.24 -1.25
C MET A 82 -6.48 -1.04 -1.35
N THR A 83 -5.63 -0.87 -0.35
CA THR A 83 -4.45 0.00 -0.42
C THR A 83 -3.27 -0.69 0.23
N VAL A 84 -2.21 -0.90 -0.54
CA VAL A 84 -0.91 -1.30 -0.01
C VAL A 84 -0.04 -0.06 0.09
N ALA A 85 0.46 0.23 1.27
CA ALA A 85 1.27 1.42 1.53
C ALA A 85 2.42 1.08 2.47
N GLY A 86 3.57 1.67 2.23
CA GLY A 86 4.76 1.36 3.00
C GLY A 86 6.03 1.67 2.25
N ASP A 87 7.14 1.24 2.82
CA ASP A 87 8.44 1.34 2.17
C ASP A 87 8.76 0.01 1.48
N PHE A 88 8.80 0.02 0.16
CA PHE A 88 9.17 -1.15 -0.64
C PHE A 88 10.68 -1.23 -0.91
N ASN A 89 11.48 -0.26 -0.46
CA ASN A 89 12.93 -0.20 -0.72
C ASN A 89 13.31 -0.35 -2.21
N GLY A 90 12.37 -0.02 -3.11
CA GLY A 90 12.51 -0.17 -4.54
C GLY A 90 12.21 1.11 -5.29
N HIS A 91 12.76 1.19 -6.50
CA HIS A 91 12.69 2.36 -7.35
C HIS A 91 12.09 1.98 -8.70
N VAL A 92 10.84 2.35 -8.94
CA VAL A 92 10.07 1.95 -10.14
C VAL A 92 10.50 2.66 -11.42
N GLY A 93 11.21 3.79 -11.30
CA GLY A 93 11.73 4.54 -12.45
C GLY A 93 10.67 5.36 -13.19
N GLN A 94 11.07 5.92 -14.34
CA GLN A 94 10.17 6.64 -15.26
C GLN A 94 9.63 5.75 -16.40
N ASP A 95 10.31 4.65 -16.68
CA ASP A 95 9.94 3.75 -17.77
C ASP A 95 8.71 2.94 -17.34
N ARG A 96 7.67 2.97 -18.16
CA ARG A 96 6.41 2.24 -17.93
C ARG A 96 6.18 1.14 -18.96
N GLN A 97 7.14 0.87 -19.85
CA GLN A 97 6.98 -0.15 -20.88
C GLN A 97 6.69 -1.51 -20.22
N GLY A 98 5.60 -2.16 -20.63
CA GLY A 98 5.13 -3.43 -20.06
C GLY A 98 4.28 -3.31 -18.78
N PHE A 99 4.13 -2.10 -18.23
CA PHE A 99 3.37 -1.83 -16.99
C PHE A 99 2.41 -0.64 -17.17
N GLU A 100 1.94 -0.41 -18.39
CA GLU A 100 1.20 0.80 -18.77
C GLU A 100 -0.15 0.95 -18.04
N ARG A 101 -0.73 -0.14 -17.55
CA ARG A 101 -2.00 -0.12 -16.80
C ARG A 101 -1.83 0.39 -15.37
N VAL A 102 -0.67 0.11 -14.77
CA VAL A 102 -0.42 0.32 -13.35
C VAL A 102 0.56 1.48 -13.07
N HIS A 103 1.33 1.90 -14.07
CA HIS A 103 2.36 2.92 -13.94
C HIS A 103 2.06 4.17 -14.78
N GLY A 104 2.00 5.34 -14.14
CA GLY A 104 1.60 6.61 -14.75
C GLY A 104 2.65 7.31 -15.63
N GLY A 105 3.77 6.65 -15.93
CA GLY A 105 4.86 7.20 -16.74
C GLY A 105 5.62 8.40 -16.15
N ILE A 106 5.31 8.80 -14.91
CA ILE A 106 6.04 9.87 -14.22
C ILE A 106 6.89 9.25 -13.13
N GLY A 107 8.18 9.51 -13.17
CA GLY A 107 9.13 9.00 -12.19
C GLY A 107 10.49 9.63 -12.38
N PHE A 108 11.40 9.39 -11.46
CA PHE A 108 12.80 9.80 -11.61
C PHE A 108 13.64 8.55 -11.91
N GLY A 109 14.81 8.68 -12.51
CA GLY A 109 15.78 7.58 -12.61
C GLY A 109 15.32 6.33 -13.38
N ARG A 110 16.11 5.27 -13.26
CA ARG A 110 15.85 3.96 -13.88
C ARG A 110 15.33 2.98 -12.86
N ARG A 111 14.47 2.07 -13.31
CA ARG A 111 13.96 0.98 -12.48
C ARG A 111 15.10 0.07 -12.00
N ASN A 112 15.10 -0.28 -10.71
CA ASN A 112 16.00 -1.29 -10.15
C ASN A 112 15.27 -2.64 -9.96
N GLN A 113 16.00 -3.67 -9.52
CA GLN A 113 15.42 -5.01 -9.29
C GLN A 113 14.24 -4.97 -8.31
N GLU A 114 14.37 -4.26 -7.20
CA GLU A 114 13.27 -4.11 -6.24
C GLU A 114 12.07 -3.37 -6.85
N GLY A 115 12.33 -2.38 -7.71
CA GLY A 115 11.29 -1.65 -8.45
C GLY A 115 10.59 -2.49 -9.52
N GLU A 116 11.24 -3.52 -10.05
CA GLU A 116 10.61 -4.50 -10.94
C GLU A 116 9.58 -5.32 -10.16
N GLY A 117 9.96 -5.87 -9.00
CA GLY A 117 9.03 -6.62 -8.14
C GLY A 117 7.80 -5.81 -7.72
N ILE A 118 7.95 -4.50 -7.43
CA ILE A 118 6.82 -3.60 -7.18
C ILE A 118 5.89 -3.52 -8.41
N SER A 119 6.47 -3.44 -9.61
CA SER A 119 5.72 -3.30 -10.85
C SER A 119 4.99 -4.59 -11.22
N GLU A 120 5.64 -5.74 -11.04
CA GLU A 120 5.06 -7.07 -11.23
C GLU A 120 3.91 -7.34 -10.26
N LEU A 121 4.09 -7.03 -8.97
CA LEU A 121 3.02 -7.15 -7.97
C LEU A 121 1.83 -6.25 -8.32
N ALA A 122 2.11 -5.01 -8.72
CA ALA A 122 1.07 -4.05 -9.10
C ALA A 122 0.27 -4.55 -10.30
N GLU A 123 0.96 -5.04 -11.34
CA GLU A 123 0.37 -5.61 -12.55
C GLU A 123 -0.44 -6.88 -12.27
N ALA A 124 0.05 -7.76 -11.39
CA ALA A 124 -0.61 -9.02 -11.03
C ALA A 124 -1.95 -8.81 -10.30
N HIS A 125 -2.07 -7.72 -9.53
CA HIS A 125 -3.24 -7.41 -8.70
C HIS A 125 -4.04 -6.19 -9.19
N ASP A 126 -3.77 -5.72 -10.41
CA ASP A 126 -4.37 -4.51 -11.00
C ASP A 126 -4.32 -3.28 -10.07
N LEU A 127 -3.22 -3.11 -9.33
CA LEU A 127 -2.99 -1.99 -8.42
C LEU A 127 -2.28 -0.85 -9.14
N ALA A 128 -2.72 0.38 -8.93
CA ALA A 128 -2.01 1.55 -9.45
C ALA A 128 -0.83 1.93 -8.56
N ILE A 129 0.36 2.12 -9.15
CA ILE A 129 1.52 2.72 -8.48
C ILE A 129 1.30 4.23 -8.41
N ALA A 130 0.48 4.66 -7.46
CA ALA A 130 -0.10 6.00 -7.42
C ALA A 130 0.94 7.13 -7.51
N SER A 131 2.12 6.96 -6.89
CA SER A 131 3.21 7.94 -6.92
C SER A 131 3.69 8.29 -8.33
N THR A 132 3.46 7.42 -9.31
CA THR A 132 3.92 7.57 -10.69
C THR A 132 2.96 8.32 -11.61
N PHE A 133 1.81 8.77 -11.10
CA PHE A 133 0.79 9.51 -11.86
C PHE A 133 0.84 11.03 -11.63
N PHE A 134 1.77 11.51 -10.79
CA PHE A 134 1.84 12.92 -10.41
C PHE A 134 3.17 13.52 -10.81
N MET A 135 3.12 14.67 -11.48
CA MET A 135 4.30 15.54 -11.66
C MET A 135 4.73 16.08 -10.28
N LYS A 136 6.03 16.05 -10.04
CA LYS A 136 6.64 16.48 -8.78
C LYS A 136 6.78 17.99 -8.71
#